data_AF-A0A935Q601-F1
#
_entry.id   AF-A0A935Q601-F1
#
_cell.length_a   1.000
_cell.length_b   1.000
_cell.length_c   1.000
_cell.angle_alpha   90.00
_cell.angle_beta   90.00
_cell.angle_gamma   90.00
#
_symmetry.space_group_name_H-M   'P 1'
#
loop_
_entity.id
_entity.type
_entity.pdbx_description
1 polymer ?
#
loop_
_entity_poly.entity_id
_entity_poly.type
_entity_poly.pdbx_seq_one_letter_code
_entity_poly.pdbx_strand_id
1 'polypeptide(L)'
;MPQLRTLLTAILLLAVAVAAASEADQDELRRLDFAVSRIQQEQQAAYQQFGMVQELRRSLMQQTTPPPLPAVSGIDGDFPDYDEQVRQRKQLEEQLRRYAVELDRLYARYRELEEQKRPLLDRISELSRSP
;
A
#
# COMPACT_ATOMS: atom_id res chain seq x y z
N MET A 1 21.43 -55.79 29.41
CA MET A 1 20.56 -54.89 28.62
C MET A 1 20.97 -53.39 28.70
N PRO A 2 22.26 -52.98 28.70
CA PRO A 2 22.62 -51.55 28.75
C PRO A 2 22.39 -50.83 27.39
N GLN A 3 22.57 -51.54 26.28
CA GLN A 3 22.48 -50.99 24.92
C GLN A 3 21.06 -50.51 24.54
N LEU A 4 20.03 -51.16 25.08
CA LEU A 4 18.63 -50.79 24.85
C LEU A 4 18.28 -49.45 25.54
N ARG A 5 18.84 -49.18 26.73
CA ARG A 5 18.61 -47.93 27.47
C ARG A 5 19.31 -46.74 26.80
N THR A 6 20.51 -46.93 26.26
CA THR A 6 21.23 -45.90 25.49
C THR A 6 20.53 -45.58 24.17
N LEU A 7 19.95 -46.59 23.49
CA LEU A 7 19.15 -46.36 22.29
C LEU A 7 17.86 -45.60 22.59
N LEU A 8 17.13 -45.97 23.65
CA LEU A 8 15.91 -45.26 24.06
C LEU A 8 16.17 -43.80 24.45
N THR A 9 17.30 -43.51 25.12
CA THR A 9 17.66 -42.13 25.47
C THR A 9 18.09 -41.30 24.26
N ALA A 10 18.80 -41.90 23.29
CA ALA A 10 19.13 -41.23 22.04
C ALA A 10 17.89 -40.91 21.19
N ILE A 11 16.92 -41.83 21.13
CA ILE A 11 15.64 -41.61 20.43
C ILE A 11 14.83 -40.50 21.13
N LEU A 12 14.81 -40.47 22.46
CA LEU A 12 14.11 -39.43 23.21
C LEU A 12 14.74 -38.05 22.99
N LEU A 13 16.07 -37.95 23.01
CA LEU A 13 16.78 -36.69 22.72
C LEU A 13 16.53 -36.21 21.29
N LEU A 14 16.49 -37.13 20.33
CA LEU A 14 16.17 -36.80 18.94
C LEU A 14 14.72 -36.31 18.82
N ALA A 15 13.76 -36.96 19.48
CA ALA A 15 12.36 -36.54 19.47
C ALA A 15 12.15 -35.15 20.07
N VAL A 16 12.86 -34.83 21.17
CA VAL A 16 12.82 -33.50 21.80
C VAL A 16 13.43 -32.44 20.88
N ALA A 17 14.54 -32.75 20.21
CA ALA A 17 15.17 -31.82 19.25
C ALA A 17 14.26 -31.53 18.05
N VAL A 18 13.57 -32.54 17.51
CA VAL A 18 12.62 -32.37 16.40
C VAL A 18 11.40 -31.55 16.83
N ALA A 19 10.84 -31.82 18.02
CA ALA A 19 9.72 -31.05 18.55
C ALA A 19 10.07 -29.57 18.75
N ALA A 20 11.24 -29.27 19.35
CA ALA A 20 11.69 -27.90 19.56
C ALA A 20 11.95 -27.14 18.24
N ALA A 21 12.46 -27.83 17.20
CA ALA A 21 12.63 -27.24 15.87
C ALA A 21 11.28 -26.90 15.23
N SER A 22 10.29 -27.80 15.33
CA SER A 22 8.95 -27.57 14.77
C SER A 22 8.21 -26.39 15.43
N GLU A 23 8.42 -26.17 16.72
CA GLU A 23 7.81 -25.05 17.45
C GLU A 23 8.44 -23.70 17.04
N ALA A 24 9.76 -23.68 16.81
CA ALA A 24 10.45 -22.50 16.29
C ALA A 24 9.98 -22.11 14.87
N ASP A 25 9.80 -23.09 13.98
CA ASP A 25 9.29 -22.86 12.63
C ASP A 25 7.84 -22.33 12.64
N GLN A 26 7.00 -22.84 13.55
CA GLN A 26 5.64 -22.33 13.74
C GLN A 26 5.60 -20.89 14.24
N ASP A 27 6.49 -20.53 15.16
CA ASP A 27 6.60 -19.16 15.65
C ASP A 27 7.15 -18.21 14.57
N GLU A 28 8.08 -18.65 13.73
CA GLU A 28 8.55 -17.89 12.57
C GLU A 28 7.41 -17.66 11.56
N LEU A 29 6.64 -18.69 11.22
CA LEU A 29 5.46 -18.58 10.36
C LEU A 29 4.45 -17.55 10.87
N ARG A 30 4.09 -17.58 12.16
CA ARG A 30 3.17 -16.60 12.76
C ARG A 30 3.68 -15.17 12.64
N ARG A 31 4.99 -14.95 12.81
CA ARG A 31 5.61 -13.62 12.68
C ARG A 31 5.57 -13.12 11.24
N LEU A 32 5.83 -14.01 10.29
CA LEU A 32 5.77 -13.69 8.86
C LEU A 32 4.34 -13.37 8.42
N ASP A 33 3.35 -14.16 8.85
CA ASP A 33 1.93 -13.90 8.57
C ASP A 33 1.47 -12.55 9.13
N PHE A 34 1.90 -12.21 10.34
CA PHE A 34 1.63 -10.89 10.92
C PHE A 34 2.25 -9.75 10.09
N ALA A 35 3.51 -9.92 9.66
CA ALA A 35 4.19 -8.93 8.83
C ALA A 35 3.50 -8.75 7.47
N VAL A 36 3.11 -9.85 6.82
CA VAL A 36 2.35 -9.83 5.55
C VAL A 36 1.00 -9.14 5.73
N SER A 37 0.28 -9.45 6.82
CA SER A 37 -1.02 -8.85 7.12
C SER A 37 -0.90 -7.33 7.33
N ARG A 38 0.14 -6.88 8.02
CA ARG A 38 0.43 -5.45 8.18
C ARG A 38 0.72 -4.77 6.84
N ILE A 39 1.54 -5.38 6.00
CA ILE A 39 1.84 -4.85 4.65
C ILE A 39 0.56 -4.76 3.82
N GLN A 40 -0.32 -5.76 3.87
CA GLN A 40 -1.61 -5.72 3.17
C GLN A 40 -2.50 -4.58 3.64
N GLN A 41 -2.54 -4.31 4.95
CA GLN A 41 -3.27 -3.16 5.49
C GLN A 41 -2.71 -1.84 4.96
N GLU A 42 -1.38 -1.69 4.93
CA GLU A 42 -0.73 -0.50 4.38
C GLU A 42 -0.99 -0.35 2.86
N GLN A 43 -0.98 -1.44 2.10
CA GLN A 43 -1.32 -1.44 0.68
C GLN A 43 -2.77 -1.01 0.45
N GLN A 44 -3.72 -1.50 1.24
CA GLN A 44 -5.12 -1.12 1.16
C GLN A 44 -5.31 0.36 1.50
N ALA A 45 -4.62 0.87 2.53
CA ALA A 45 -4.66 2.27 2.89
C ALA A 45 -4.11 3.16 1.76
N ALA A 46 -2.97 2.80 1.16
CA ALA A 46 -2.39 3.52 0.03
C ALA A 46 -3.34 3.54 -1.18
N TYR A 47 -4.00 2.42 -1.47
CA TYR A 47 -4.98 2.33 -2.56
C TYR A 47 -6.21 3.23 -2.31
N GLN A 48 -6.73 3.24 -1.08
CA GLN A 48 -7.85 4.11 -0.69
C GLN A 48 -7.47 5.59 -0.81
N GLN A 49 -6.29 5.97 -0.31
CA GLN A 49 -5.78 7.33 -0.42
C GLN A 49 -5.62 7.76 -1.88
N PHE A 50 -5.11 6.86 -2.72
CA PHE A 50 -4.96 7.13 -4.15
C PHE A 50 -6.31 7.45 -4.82
N GLY A 51 -7.35 6.65 -4.52
CA GLY A 51 -8.70 6.92 -5.00
C GLY A 51 -9.26 8.27 -4.53
N MET A 52 -9.04 8.62 -3.26
CA MET A 52 -9.47 9.93 -2.72
C MET A 52 -8.78 11.10 -3.43
N VAL A 53 -7.46 11.04 -3.63
CA VAL A 53 -6.70 12.10 -4.30
C VAL A 53 -7.10 12.23 -5.77
N GLN A 54 -7.39 11.11 -6.45
CA GLN A 54 -7.92 11.15 -7.80
C GLN A 54 -9.27 11.86 -7.89
N GLU A 55 -10.19 11.57 -6.96
CA GLU A 55 -11.50 12.23 -6.93
C GLU A 55 -11.39 13.73 -6.59
N LEU A 56 -10.48 14.12 -5.68
CA LEU A 56 -10.18 15.54 -5.43
C LEU A 56 -9.68 16.26 -6.68
N ARG A 57 -8.73 15.64 -7.40
CA ARG A 57 -8.23 16.17 -8.67
C ARG A 57 -9.34 16.30 -9.70
N ARG A 58 -10.20 15.28 -9.83
CA ARG A 58 -11.34 15.28 -10.75
C ARG A 58 -12.34 16.38 -10.41
N SER A 59 -12.71 16.52 -9.14
CA SER A 59 -13.59 17.57 -8.66
C SER A 59 -13.03 18.96 -8.96
N LEU A 60 -11.73 19.17 -8.74
CA LEU A 60 -11.06 20.44 -9.07
C LEU A 60 -11.14 20.76 -10.58
N MET A 61 -10.94 19.76 -11.44
CA MET A 61 -11.08 19.95 -12.90
C MET A 61 -12.52 20.25 -13.31
N GLN A 62 -13.52 19.65 -12.66
CA GLN A 62 -14.93 19.90 -12.95
C GLN A 62 -15.37 21.31 -12.51
N GLN A 63 -14.95 21.76 -11.33
CA GLN A 63 -15.27 23.10 -10.81
C GLN A 63 -14.69 24.23 -11.67
N THR A 64 -13.60 23.94 -12.39
CA THR A 64 -12.85 24.93 -13.19
C THR A 64 -13.19 24.87 -14.67
N THR A 65 -14.00 23.89 -15.09
CA THR A 65 -14.54 23.82 -16.44
C THR A 65 -15.67 24.84 -16.57
N PRO A 66 -15.56 25.84 -17.46
CA PRO A 66 -16.64 26.82 -17.65
C PRO A 66 -17.94 26.12 -18.06
N PRO A 67 -19.11 26.55 -17.53
CA PRO A 67 -20.38 26.06 -18.04
C PRO A 67 -20.52 26.40 -19.53
N PRO A 68 -21.25 25.59 -20.33
CA PRO A 68 -21.51 25.90 -21.72
C PRO A 68 -22.18 27.28 -21.83
N LEU A 69 -21.60 28.16 -22.64
CA LEU A 69 -22.06 29.54 -22.79
C LEU A 69 -23.53 29.55 -23.27
N PRO A 70 -24.45 30.28 -22.61
CA PRO A 70 -25.77 30.53 -23.17
C PRO A 70 -25.65 31.38 -24.44
N ALA A 71 -26.54 31.13 -25.42
CA ALA A 71 -26.62 31.93 -26.63
C ALA A 71 -26.91 33.40 -26.26
N VAL A 72 -25.94 34.27 -26.55
CA VAL A 72 -25.86 35.66 -26.05
C VAL A 72 -27.08 36.50 -26.47
N SER A 73 -27.69 37.18 -25.49
CA SER A 73 -28.51 38.39 -25.67
C SER A 73 -28.14 39.37 -24.55
N GLY A 74 -27.55 40.51 -24.91
CA GLY A 74 -27.29 41.63 -24.00
C GLY A 74 -25.95 41.54 -23.25
N ILE A 75 -24.95 42.29 -23.71
CA ILE A 75 -23.65 42.45 -23.02
C ILE A 75 -23.78 43.64 -22.09
N ASP A 76 -24.11 43.37 -20.84
CA ASP A 76 -23.79 44.20 -19.67
C ASP A 76 -23.14 43.25 -18.65
N GLY A 77 -21.85 42.97 -18.83
CA GLY A 77 -21.11 42.01 -18.02
C GLY A 77 -19.85 42.65 -17.46
N ASP A 78 -19.80 42.80 -16.14
CA ASP A 78 -18.60 43.13 -15.37
C ASP A 78 -17.52 42.08 -15.68
N PHE A 79 -16.53 42.46 -16.50
CA PHE A 79 -15.47 41.55 -16.92
C PHE A 79 -14.52 41.34 -15.74
N PRO A 80 -14.29 40.10 -15.27
CA PRO A 80 -13.39 39.84 -14.15
C PRO A 80 -11.97 40.29 -14.49
N ASP A 81 -11.32 40.96 -13.53
CA ASP A 81 -9.96 41.49 -13.63
C ASP A 81 -8.99 40.41 -14.17
N TYR A 82 -8.26 40.76 -15.23
CA TYR A 82 -7.31 39.86 -15.90
C TYR A 82 -6.28 39.30 -14.92
N ASP A 83 -5.80 40.12 -13.98
CA ASP A 83 -4.82 39.71 -12.98
C ASP A 83 -5.40 38.70 -11.98
N GLU A 84 -6.70 38.79 -11.69
CA GLU A 84 -7.39 37.83 -10.85
C GLU A 84 -7.52 36.47 -11.56
N GLN A 85 -7.88 36.47 -12.84
CA GLN A 85 -7.97 35.24 -13.64
C GLN A 85 -6.61 34.53 -13.76
N VAL A 86 -5.53 35.28 -13.96
CA VAL A 86 -4.17 34.74 -14.02
C VAL A 86 -3.76 34.13 -12.68
N ARG A 87 -4.08 34.79 -11.55
CA ARG A 87 -3.81 34.26 -10.21
C ARG A 87 -4.58 32.97 -9.93
N GLN A 88 -5.87 32.93 -10.26
CA GLN A 88 -6.69 31.73 -10.10
C GLN A 88 -6.13 30.56 -10.93
N ARG A 89 -5.77 30.79 -12.20
CA ARG A 89 -5.16 29.74 -13.04
C ARG A 89 -3.87 29.18 -12.44
N LYS A 90 -2.98 30.04 -11.94
CA LYS A 90 -1.74 29.59 -11.28
C LYS A 90 -2.01 28.74 -10.04
N GLN A 91 -2.97 29.14 -9.21
CA GLN A 91 -3.35 28.38 -8.02
C GLN A 91 -3.91 26.99 -8.39
N LEU A 92 -4.71 26.91 -9.45
CA LEU A 92 -5.24 25.65 -9.95
C LEU A 92 -4.14 24.72 -10.46
N GLU A 93 -3.23 25.24 -11.28
CA GLU A 93 -2.07 24.48 -11.77
C GLU A 93 -1.21 23.97 -10.62
N GLU A 94 -0.98 24.79 -9.60
CA GLU A 94 -0.22 24.39 -8.43
C GLU A 94 -0.92 23.28 -7.64
N GLN A 95 -2.23 23.38 -7.41
CA GLN A 95 -3.01 22.34 -6.74
C GLN A 95 -3.01 21.03 -7.52
N LEU A 96 -3.22 21.09 -8.84
CA LEU A 96 -3.15 19.92 -9.72
C LEU A 96 -1.78 19.25 -9.68
N ARG A 97 -0.70 20.04 -9.65
CA ARG A 97 0.66 19.52 -9.52
C ARG A 97 0.89 18.85 -8.17
N ARG A 98 0.37 19.41 -7.07
CA ARG A 98 0.43 18.77 -5.74
C ARG A 98 -0.25 17.41 -5.74
N TYR A 99 -1.46 17.31 -6.29
CA TYR A 99 -2.16 16.04 -6.41
C TYR A 99 -1.42 15.02 -7.29
N ALA A 100 -0.79 15.46 -8.39
CA ALA A 100 0.02 14.57 -9.22
C ALA A 100 1.21 13.97 -8.43
N VAL A 101 1.96 14.80 -7.72
CA VAL A 101 3.08 14.34 -6.88
C VAL A 101 2.60 13.39 -5.78
N GLU A 102 1.44 13.66 -5.17
CA GLU A 102 0.86 12.80 -4.15
C GLU A 102 0.45 11.43 -4.71
N LEU A 103 -0.18 11.40 -5.89
CA LEU A 103 -0.52 10.15 -6.59
C LEU A 103 0.74 9.32 -6.92
N ASP A 104 1.80 9.96 -7.42
CA ASP A 104 3.07 9.29 -7.72
C ASP A 104 3.70 8.71 -6.45
N ARG A 105 3.66 9.46 -5.34
CA ARG A 105 4.16 8.99 -4.04
C ARG A 105 3.37 7.78 -3.54
N LEU A 106 2.05 7.81 -3.63
CA LEU A 106 1.18 6.71 -3.21
C LEU A 106 1.41 5.45 -4.05
N TYR A 107 1.59 5.63 -5.37
CA TYR A 107 1.94 4.53 -6.26
C TYR A 107 3.30 3.92 -5.92
N ALA A 108 4.33 4.76 -5.71
CA ALA A 108 5.65 4.31 -5.31
C ALA A 108 5.61 3.54 -3.99
N ARG A 109 4.85 4.04 -3.00
CA ARG A 109 4.66 3.36 -1.72
C ARG A 109 3.99 2.00 -1.88
N TYR A 110 2.96 1.91 -2.72
CA TYR A 110 2.29 0.63 -3.00
C TYR A 110 3.27 -0.39 -3.60
N ARG A 111 4.09 0.03 -4.57
CA ARG A 111 5.11 -0.81 -5.22
C ARG A 111 6.19 -1.26 -4.22
N GLU A 112 6.68 -0.34 -3.40
CA GLU A 112 7.63 -0.63 -2.33
C GLU A 112 7.09 -1.73 -1.39
N LEU A 113 5.83 -1.60 -0.95
CA LEU A 113 5.18 -2.60 -0.10
C LEU A 113 5.02 -3.95 -0.81
N GLU A 114 4.76 -3.96 -2.11
CA GLU A 114 4.69 -5.18 -2.92
C GLU A 114 6.06 -5.89 -2.98
N GLU A 115 7.14 -5.13 -3.15
CA GLU A 115 8.51 -5.65 -3.16
C GLU A 115 8.91 -6.20 -1.79
N GLN A 116 8.53 -5.55 -0.69
CA GLN A 116 8.76 -6.04 0.68
C GLN A 116 7.96 -7.31 0.99
N LYS A 117 6.76 -7.46 0.43
CA LYS A 117 5.88 -8.61 0.68
C LYS A 117 6.40 -9.92 0.06
N ARG A 118 6.99 -9.85 -1.14
CA ARG A 118 7.47 -11.03 -1.90
C ARG A 118 8.39 -11.96 -1.10
N PRO A 119 9.52 -11.49 -0.52
CA PRO A 119 10.42 -12.39 0.20
C PRO A 119 9.77 -13.01 1.45
N LEU A 120 8.80 -12.33 2.07
CA LEU A 120 8.06 -12.90 3.21
C LEU A 120 7.17 -14.06 2.77
N LEU A 121 6.48 -13.91 1.63
CA LEU A 121 5.67 -14.99 1.06
C LEU A 121 6.52 -16.17 0.61
N ASP A 122 7.69 -15.90 0.01
CA ASP A 122 8.63 -16.95 -0.39
C ASP A 122 9.08 -17.75 0.84
N ARG A 123 9.43 -17.06 1.94
CA ARG A 123 9.83 -17.67 3.21
C ARG A 123 8.71 -18.49 3.86
N ILE A 124 7.47 -17.99 3.85
CA ILE A 124 6.30 -18.74 4.31
C ILE A 124 6.15 -20.03 3.47
N SER A 125 6.30 -19.92 2.16
CA SER A 125 6.26 -21.07 1.24
C SER A 125 7.32 -22.12 1.57
N GLU A 126 8.56 -21.70 1.84
CA GLU A 126 9.65 -22.59 2.24
C GLU A 126 9.36 -23.31 3.55
N LEU A 127 8.99 -22.57 4.60
CA LEU A 127 8.69 -23.12 5.92
C LEU A 127 7.48 -24.05 5.90
N SER A 128 6.46 -23.74 5.09
CA SER A 128 5.27 -24.60 4.93
C SER A 128 5.54 -25.93 4.20
N ARG A 129 6.66 -26.00 3.47
CA ARG A 129 7.09 -27.20 2.72
C ARG A 129 8.14 -28.02 3.47
N SER A 130 8.80 -27.44 4.48
CA SER A 130 9.76 -28.17 5.31
C SER A 130 8.98 -29.02 6.33
N PRO A 131 9.04 -30.37 6.25
CA PRO A 131 8.27 -31.28 7.11
C PRO A 131 8.81 -31.35 8.54
#